data_AF-A0A377M0Z9-F1
#
_entry.id   AF-A0A377M0Z9-F1
#
_cell.length_a   1.000
_cell.length_b   1.000
_cell.length_c   1.000
_cell.angle_alpha   90.00
_cell.angle_beta   90.00
_cell.angle_gamma   90.00
#
_symmetry.space_group_name_H-M   'P 1'
#
loop_
_entity.id
_entity.type
_entity.pdbx_description
1 polymer ?
#
loop_
_entity_poly.entity_id
_entity_poly.type
_entity_poly.pdbx_seq_one_letter_code
_entity_poly.pdbx_strand_id
1 'polypeptide(L)' 'MATYSSTDIASTYFQVKAGGDAAALKGIAKHLLQMEAGRGNVLDHAFIAEHTQGFEDFAADIAQTSWDAIERESG' A
#
# COMPACT_ATOMS: atom_id res chain seq x y z
N MET A 1 -7.52 -26.71 -23.89
CA MET A 1 -6.14 -26.65 -24.39
C MET A 1 -6.18 -26.55 -25.90
N ALA A 2 -6.10 -25.33 -26.46
CA ALA A 2 -6.14 -25.11 -27.91
C ALA A 2 -4.76 -24.76 -28.51
N THR A 3 -3.82 -24.24 -27.71
CA THR A 3 -2.48 -23.83 -28.16
C THR A 3 -1.33 -24.33 -27.28
N TYR A 4 -1.61 -25.00 -26.15
CA TYR A 4 -0.61 -25.44 -25.16
C TYR A 4 0.35 -24.32 -24.68
N SER A 5 -0.07 -23.05 -24.77
CA SER A 5 0.69 -21.89 -24.31
C SER A 5 0.02 -21.20 -23.13
N SER A 6 0.82 -20.51 -22.31
CA SER A 6 0.38 -19.68 -21.19
C SER A 6 0.99 -18.29 -21.28
N THR A 7 0.29 -17.30 -20.73
CA THR A 7 0.81 -15.94 -20.54
C THR A 7 1.01 -15.71 -19.05
N ASP A 8 2.17 -15.18 -18.67
CA ASP A 8 2.40 -14.72 -17.30
C ASP A 8 1.46 -13.56 -17.00
N ILE A 9 0.57 -13.76 -16.03
CA ILE A 9 -0.46 -12.77 -15.66
C ILE A 9 0.13 -11.71 -14.72
N ALA A 10 1.06 -12.10 -13.85
CA ALA A 10 1.65 -11.22 -12.85
C ALA A 10 3.16 -11.17 -13.00
N SER A 11 3.72 -9.95 -12.98
CA SER A 11 5.18 -9.76 -12.97
C SER A 11 5.81 -10.08 -11.61
N THR A 12 5.01 -10.03 -10.53
CA THR A 12 5.48 -10.33 -9.17
C THR A 12 4.32 -10.86 -8.33
N TYR A 13 4.63 -11.78 -7.41
CA TYR A 13 3.66 -12.36 -6.50
C TYR A 13 4.17 -12.23 -5.06
N PHE A 14 3.42 -11.50 -4.22
CA PHE A 14 3.70 -11.34 -2.80
C PHE A 14 2.67 -12.10 -1.99
N GLN A 15 3.10 -13.20 -1.35
CA GLN A 15 2.22 -14.01 -0.51
C GLN A 15 2.23 -13.48 0.92
N VAL A 16 1.15 -12.81 1.30
CA VAL A 16 0.91 -12.38 2.68
C VAL A 16 0.40 -13.54 3.54
N LYS A 17 0.58 -13.43 4.86
CA LYS A 17 -0.12 -14.27 5.86
C LYS A 17 -1.63 -14.17 5.66
N ALA A 18 -2.36 -15.21 6.07
CA ALA A 18 -3.81 -15.18 6.08
C ALA A 18 -4.30 -14.01 6.97
N GLY A 19 -5.03 -13.05 6.38
CA GLY A 19 -5.46 -11.82 7.05
C GLY A 19 -4.39 -10.72 7.17
N GLY A 20 -3.20 -10.90 6.57
CA GLY A 20 -2.10 -9.93 6.57
C GLY A 20 -2.19 -8.89 5.45
N ASP A 21 -3.21 -8.95 4.60
CA ASP A 21 -3.45 -8.05 3.48
C ASP A 21 -3.65 -6.59 3.93
N ALA A 22 -4.40 -6.38 5.01
CA ALA A 22 -4.58 -5.05 5.58
C ALA A 22 -3.24 -4.43 6.03
N ALA A 23 -2.37 -5.22 6.69
CA ALA A 23 -1.05 -4.77 7.10
C ALA A 23 -0.17 -4.43 5.89
N ALA A 24 -0.17 -5.27 4.85
CA ALA A 24 0.56 -5.01 3.62
C ALA A 24 0.10 -3.70 2.93
N LEU A 25 -1.22 -3.46 2.85
CA LEU A 25 -1.78 -2.22 2.31
C LEU A 25 -1.39 -1.00 3.15
N LYS A 26 -1.38 -1.12 4.48
CA LYS A 26 -0.85 -0.07 5.37
C LYS A 26 0.63 0.21 5.09
N GLY A 27 1.43 -0.82 4.82
CA GLY A 27 2.84 -0.68 4.41
C GLY A 27 3.01 0.14 3.12
N ILE A 28 2.22 -0.16 2.09
CA ILE A 28 2.23 0.60 0.83
C ILE A 28 1.85 2.06 1.09
N ALA A 29 0.78 2.31 1.84
CA ALA A 29 0.36 3.67 2.19
C ALA A 29 1.45 4.43 2.97
N LYS A 30 2.09 3.76 3.96
CA LYS A 30 3.18 4.35 4.74
C LYS A 30 4.35 4.74 3.87
N HIS A 31 4.73 3.88 2.93
CA HIS A 31 5.81 4.18 2.00
C HIS A 31 5.50 5.39 1.13
N LEU A 32 4.28 5.50 0.59
CA LEU A 32 3.86 6.66 -0.20
C LEU A 32 3.92 7.96 0.61
N LEU A 33 3.48 7.94 1.88
CA LEU A 33 3.57 9.11 2.77
C LEU A 33 5.02 9.50 3.06
N GLN A 34 5.91 8.52 3.26
CA GLN A 34 7.35 8.78 3.45
C GLN A 34 8.00 9.36 2.19
N MET A 35 7.60 8.86 1.01
CA MET A 35 8.06 9.40 -0.27
C MET A 35 7.57 10.83 -0.48
N GLU A 36 6.30 11.11 -0.18
CA GLU A 36 5.75 12.47 -0.22
C GLU A 36 6.55 13.41 0.69
N ALA A 37 6.84 13.01 1.93
CA ALA A 37 7.62 13.83 2.86
C ALA A 37 9.07 14.08 2.40
N GLY A 38 9.67 13.11 1.70
CA GLY A 38 11.08 13.18 1.27
C GLY A 38 11.31 13.97 -0.02
N ARG A 39 10.41 13.86 -1.01
CA ARG A 39 10.59 14.49 -2.33
C ARG A 39 9.40 15.33 -2.81
N GLY A 40 8.24 15.25 -2.16
CA GLY A 40 7.00 15.90 -2.57
C GLY A 40 6.42 15.35 -3.86
N ASN A 41 5.18 15.77 -4.16
CA ASN A 41 4.51 15.51 -5.45
C ASN A 41 4.43 14.03 -5.83
N VAL A 42 4.18 13.17 -4.84
CA VAL A 42 3.91 11.74 -4.96
C VAL A 42 2.41 11.47 -4.85
N LEU A 43 1.72 12.19 -3.97
CA LEU A 43 0.28 12.11 -3.77
C LEU A 43 -0.47 13.16 -4.60
N ASP A 44 -1.61 12.75 -5.16
CA ASP A 44 -2.55 13.67 -5.79
C ASP A 44 -3.42 14.34 -4.72
N HIS A 45 -2.90 15.43 -4.16
CA HIS A 45 -3.59 16.19 -3.11
C HIS A 45 -4.92 16.78 -3.57
N ALA A 46 -5.07 17.11 -4.86
CA ALA A 46 -6.32 17.65 -5.39
C ALA A 46 -7.41 16.57 -5.40
N PHE A 47 -7.10 15.39 -5.91
CA PHE A 47 -8.01 14.25 -5.91
C PHE A 47 -8.40 13.84 -4.48
N ILE A 48 -7.42 13.77 -3.57
CA ILE A 48 -7.66 13.40 -2.17
C ILE A 48 -8.62 14.40 -1.52
N ALA A 49 -8.38 15.71 -1.69
CA ALA A 49 -9.21 16.75 -1.10
C ALA A 49 -10.64 16.77 -1.69
N GLU A 50 -10.81 16.48 -2.99
CA GLU A 50 -12.11 16.55 -3.65
C GLU A 50 -12.97 15.28 -3.48
N HIS A 51 -12.34 14.11 -3.37
CA HIS A 51 -13.03 12.83 -3.51
C HIS A 51 -12.89 11.88 -2.32
N THR A 52 -12.20 12.29 -1.25
CA THR A 52 -12.04 11.46 -0.05
C THR A 52 -12.42 12.22 1.22
N GLN A 53 -12.58 11.49 2.33
CA GLN A 53 -12.88 12.06 3.64
C GLN A 53 -12.02 11.38 4.70
N GLY A 54 -11.56 12.15 5.70
CA GLY A 54 -10.76 11.62 6.81
C GLY A 54 -9.34 11.21 6.42
N PHE A 55 -8.76 11.83 5.39
CA PHE A 55 -7.41 11.50 4.93
C PHE A 55 -6.35 11.83 5.99
N GLU A 56 -6.50 12.94 6.71
CA GLU A 56 -5.54 13.38 7.72
C GLU A 56 -5.47 12.38 8.88
N ASP A 57 -6.62 11.91 9.38
CA ASP A 57 -6.69 10.91 10.44
C ASP A 57 -6.11 9.57 9.97
N PHE A 58 -6.42 9.17 8.74
CA PHE A 58 -5.84 7.98 8.11
C PHE A 58 -4.32 8.10 8.00
N ALA A 59 -3.80 9.21 7.47
CA ALA A 59 -2.37 9.43 7.32
C ALA A 59 -1.66 9.44 8.69
N ALA A 60 -2.28 9.98 9.72
CA ALA A 60 -1.75 9.97 11.09
C ALA A 60 -1.68 8.55 11.67
N ASP A 61 -2.72 7.72 11.50
CA ASP A 61 -2.71 6.30 11.92
C ASP A 61 -1.58 5.51 11.22
N ILE A 62 -1.45 5.68 9.91
CA ILE A 62 -0.39 5.03 9.13
C ILE A 62 1.00 5.52 9.55
N ALA A 63 1.17 6.81 9.83
CA ALA A 63 2.44 7.36 10.30
C ALA A 63 2.85 6.76 11.66
N GLN A 64 1.89 6.52 12.57
CA GLN A 64 2.13 5.93 13.88
C GLN A 64 2.36 4.41 13.85
N THR A 65 1.83 3.70 12.85
CA THR A 65 2.01 2.25 12.73
C THR A 65 3.47 1.89 12.39
N SER A 66 4.21 1.22 13.28
CA SER A 66 5.63 0.88 13.05
C SER A 66 5.84 -0.10 11.88
N TRP A 67 6.97 0.01 11.19
CA TRP A 67 7.37 -0.95 10.15
C TRP A 67 7.46 -2.39 10.68
N ASP A 68 8.07 -2.60 11.85
CA ASP A 68 8.16 -3.94 12.47
C ASP A 68 6.79 -4.61 12.67
N ALA A 69 5.78 -3.83 13.05
CA ALA A 69 4.41 -4.34 13.18
C ALA A 69 3.81 -4.67 11.82
N ILE A 70 3.98 -3.79 10.82
CA ILE A 70 3.49 -4.02 9.46
C ILE A 70 4.06 -5.32 8.89
N GLU A 71 5.39 -5.48 8.93
CA GLU A 71 6.08 -6.65 8.39
C GLU A 71 5.68 -7.94 9.12
N ARG A 72 5.62 -7.90 10.46
CA ARG A 72 5.22 -9.04 11.27
C ARG A 72 3.79 -9.51 10.95
N GLU A 73 2.84 -8.59 10.85
CA GLU A 73 1.45 -8.93 10.59
C GLU A 73 1.21 -9.30 9.11
N SER A 74 1.94 -8.70 8.18
CA SER A 74 1.77 -8.97 6.75
C SER A 74 2.31 -10.32 6.31
N GLY A 75 3.44 -10.78 6.85
CA GLY A 75 4.08 -12.00 6.33
C GLY A 75 5.57 -12.03 6.54
#